data_AF-L9X3N1-F1
#
_entry.id   AF-L9X3N1-F1
#
_cell.length_a   1.000
_cell.length_b   1.000
_cell.length_c   1.000
_cell.angle_alpha   90.00
_cell.angle_beta   90.00
_cell.angle_gamma   90.00
#
_symmetry.space_group_name_H-M   'P 1'
#
loop_
_entity.id
_entity.type
_entity.pdbx_description
1 polymer ?
#
loop_
_entity_poly.entity_id
_entity_poly.type
_entity_poly.pdbx_seq_one_letter_code
_entity_poly.pdbx_strand_id
1 'polypeptide(L)'
;MNFDEFTGQVQHRLELPDTGRTVRAIRATLMTLGERIPEGAAEDLAASLPMEIKWYMTGAVQEHGQRFDWQEFVTRVSELEGDLTDPPEAAYHARIIVDLVRSEVPPSDFQQLRDQLPESADDENWGKLFEVVDSGGWGDAQEAQTGGGPQPETATRHDSDTADDGSVDETEE
;
A
#
# COMPACT_ATOMS: atom_id res chain seq x y z
N MET A 1 2.46 -7.14 -8.62
CA MET A 1 3.05 -6.07 -9.46
C MET A 1 4.58 -6.26 -9.67
N ASN A 2 5.23 -5.45 -10.51
CA ASN A 2 6.70 -5.34 -10.60
C ASN A 2 7.25 -4.13 -9.81
N PHE A 3 8.58 -3.96 -9.71
CA PHE A 3 9.24 -2.87 -8.97
C PHE A 3 8.80 -1.47 -9.43
N ASP A 4 8.79 -1.23 -10.74
CA ASP A 4 8.42 0.08 -11.30
C ASP A 4 6.96 0.43 -11.01
N GLU A 5 6.06 -0.57 -11.05
CA GLU A 5 4.64 -0.40 -10.73
C GLU A 5 4.44 -0.11 -9.24
N PHE A 6 5.11 -0.84 -8.35
CA PHE A 6 5.04 -0.58 -6.91
C PHE A 6 5.56 0.83 -6.58
N THR A 7 6.73 1.18 -7.12
CA THR A 7 7.35 2.49 -6.89
C THR A 7 6.46 3.60 -7.47
N GLY A 8 5.90 3.41 -8.66
CA GLY A 8 4.96 4.37 -9.25
C GLY A 8 3.70 4.56 -8.42
N GLN A 9 3.14 3.49 -7.85
CA GLN A 9 2.00 3.56 -6.92
C GLN A 9 2.36 4.35 -5.66
N VAL A 10 3.48 4.03 -5.00
CA VAL A 10 3.92 4.79 -3.81
C VAL A 10 4.14 6.27 -4.14
N GLN A 11 4.83 6.56 -5.25
CA GLN A 11 5.10 7.94 -5.67
C GLN A 11 3.79 8.71 -5.89
N HIS A 12 2.81 8.09 -6.55
CA HIS A 12 1.51 8.70 -6.79
C HIS A 12 0.74 8.95 -5.49
N ARG A 13 0.67 7.95 -4.60
CA ARG A 13 -0.08 8.04 -3.34
C ARG A 13 0.49 9.07 -2.35
N LEU A 14 1.81 9.26 -2.39
CA LEU A 14 2.54 10.21 -1.53
C LEU A 14 2.81 11.56 -2.20
N GLU A 15 2.42 11.73 -3.47
CA GLU A 15 2.70 12.94 -4.26
C GLU A 15 4.19 13.35 -4.26
N LEU A 16 5.10 12.36 -4.21
CA LEU A 16 6.53 12.63 -4.07
C LEU A 16 7.12 13.20 -5.37
N PRO A 17 8.05 14.17 -5.26
CA PRO A 17 8.54 14.94 -6.41
C PRO A 17 9.39 14.11 -7.37
N ASP A 18 9.98 13.01 -6.89
CA ASP A 18 10.89 12.19 -7.68
C ASP A 18 10.95 10.73 -7.18
N THR A 19 11.36 9.85 -8.10
CA THR A 19 11.52 8.42 -7.84
C THR A 19 12.60 8.14 -6.78
N GLY A 20 13.64 9.00 -6.69
CA GLY A 20 14.71 8.83 -5.71
C GLY A 20 14.26 9.04 -4.26
N ARG A 21 13.36 9.99 -3.99
CA ARG A 21 12.67 10.10 -2.70
C ARG A 21 11.75 8.93 -2.44
N THR A 22 11.00 8.52 -3.46
CA THR A 22 10.06 7.39 -3.34
C THR A 22 10.78 6.09 -2.93
N VAL A 23 11.85 5.74 -3.62
CA VAL A 23 12.65 4.54 -3.29
C VAL A 23 13.28 4.65 -1.90
N ARG A 24 13.69 5.86 -1.48
CA ARG A 24 14.20 6.06 -0.11
C ARG A 24 13.14 5.81 0.95
N ALA A 25 11.93 6.33 0.78
CA ALA A 25 10.82 6.11 1.70
C ALA A 25 10.45 4.62 1.79
N ILE A 26 10.35 3.94 0.65
CA ILE A 26 10.13 2.49 0.56
C ILE A 26 11.22 1.74 1.34
N ARG A 27 12.48 2.00 1.01
CA ARG A 27 13.62 1.32 1.64
C ARG A 27 13.65 1.55 3.13
N ALA A 28 13.54 2.81 3.57
CA ALA A 28 13.57 3.19 4.98
C ALA A 28 12.48 2.44 5.77
N THR A 29 11.23 2.53 5.29
CA THR A 29 10.09 1.85 5.92
C THR A 29 10.29 0.34 6.01
N LEU A 30 10.63 -0.31 4.89
CA LEU A 30 10.68 -1.77 4.81
C LEU A 30 11.90 -2.37 5.53
N MET A 31 13.05 -1.68 5.50
CA MET A 31 14.22 -2.10 6.27
C MET A 31 13.95 -2.00 7.77
N THR A 32 13.42 -0.87 8.24
CA THR A 32 13.12 -0.69 9.68
C THR A 32 12.02 -1.66 10.13
N LEU A 33 11.03 -1.95 9.29
CA LEU A 33 10.02 -2.97 9.61
C LEU A 33 10.63 -4.38 9.68
N GLY A 34 11.54 -4.71 8.75
CA GLY A 34 12.28 -5.97 8.76
C GLY A 34 13.17 -6.13 9.99
N GLU A 35 13.81 -5.06 10.48
CA GLU A 35 14.56 -5.06 11.74
C GLU A 35 13.66 -5.38 12.95
N ARG A 36 12.42 -4.88 12.96
CA ARG A 36 11.48 -5.03 14.09
C ARG A 36 10.95 -6.46 14.24
N ILE A 37 10.72 -7.16 13.14
CA ILE A 37 10.03 -8.46 13.13
C ILE A 37 11.02 -9.62 12.99
N PRO A 38 10.68 -10.84 13.44
CA PRO A 38 11.52 -12.01 13.23
C PRO A 38 11.80 -12.25 11.74
N GLU A 39 12.99 -12.78 11.42
CA GLU A 39 13.44 -13.03 10.04
C GLU A 39 12.41 -13.81 9.22
N GLY A 40 11.89 -14.93 9.75
CA GLY A 40 10.87 -15.72 9.06
C GLY A 40 9.57 -14.96 8.77
N ALA A 41 9.13 -14.09 9.70
CA ALA A 41 7.95 -13.27 9.47
C ALA A 41 8.20 -12.19 8.38
N ALA A 42 9.43 -11.65 8.31
CA ALA A 42 9.82 -10.76 7.23
C ALA A 42 9.88 -11.48 5.88
N GLU A 43 10.41 -12.71 5.84
CA GLU A 43 10.45 -13.54 4.64
C GLU A 43 9.06 -13.89 4.11
N ASP A 44 8.16 -14.31 5.01
CA ASP A 44 6.78 -14.67 4.71
C ASP A 44 6.03 -13.46 4.13
N LEU A 45 6.07 -12.32 4.83
CA LEU A 45 5.43 -11.08 4.38
C LEU A 45 5.97 -10.61 3.03
N ALA A 46 7.29 -10.71 2.82
CA ALA A 46 7.94 -10.24 1.61
C ALA A 46 7.83 -11.24 0.43
N ALA A 47 7.29 -12.43 0.63
CA ALA A 47 7.28 -13.50 -0.37
C ALA A 47 6.52 -13.15 -1.66
N SER A 48 5.48 -12.29 -1.54
CA SER A 48 4.66 -11.85 -2.67
C SER A 48 5.10 -10.51 -3.28
N LEU A 49 6.09 -9.85 -2.67
CA LEU A 49 6.58 -8.55 -3.14
C LEU A 49 7.56 -8.71 -4.32
N PRO A 50 7.71 -7.68 -5.17
CA PRO A 50 8.75 -7.65 -6.20
C PRO A 50 10.14 -7.89 -5.58
N MET A 51 11.05 -8.52 -6.31
CA MET A 51 12.36 -8.98 -5.80
C MET A 51 13.14 -7.88 -5.07
N GLU A 52 13.22 -6.69 -5.66
CA GLU A 52 13.92 -5.54 -5.10
C GLU A 52 13.26 -5.02 -3.82
N ILE A 53 11.93 -5.05 -3.77
CA ILE A 53 11.13 -4.63 -2.61
C ILE A 53 11.29 -5.65 -1.47
N LYS A 54 11.22 -6.95 -1.81
CA LYS A 54 11.49 -8.06 -0.89
C LYS A 54 12.87 -7.94 -0.26
N TRP A 55 13.87 -7.56 -1.04
CA TRP A 55 15.25 -7.43 -0.56
C TRP A 55 15.38 -6.41 0.59
N TYR A 56 14.60 -5.32 0.58
CA TYR A 56 14.63 -4.32 1.66
C TYR A 56 14.14 -4.86 3.01
N MET A 57 13.23 -5.83 3.03
CA MET A 57 12.76 -6.44 4.28
C MET A 57 13.63 -7.61 4.74
N THR A 58 14.52 -8.12 3.88
CA THR A 58 15.26 -9.36 4.10
C THR A 58 16.76 -9.12 3.94
N GLY A 59 17.32 -9.31 2.74
CA GLY A 59 18.76 -9.25 2.50
C GLY A 59 19.45 -7.89 2.79
N ALA A 60 18.69 -6.80 2.93
CA ALA A 60 19.21 -5.50 3.37
C ALA A 60 19.30 -5.36 4.90
N VAL A 61 18.57 -6.19 5.64
CA VAL A 61 18.47 -6.16 7.11
C VAL A 61 19.60 -7.01 7.70
N GLN A 62 20.36 -6.44 8.62
CA GLN A 62 21.48 -7.13 9.27
C GLN A 62 21.04 -7.92 10.51
N GLU A 63 20.06 -7.40 11.24
CA GLU A 63 19.57 -7.98 12.49
C GLU A 63 18.06 -7.85 12.56
N HIS A 64 17.38 -8.99 12.59
CA HIS A 64 15.92 -9.13 12.73
C HIS A 64 15.50 -9.30 14.19
N GLY A 65 14.23 -9.03 14.47
CA GLY A 65 13.61 -9.23 15.79
C GLY A 65 14.10 -8.26 16.87
N GLN A 66 14.63 -7.10 16.46
CA GLN A 66 14.95 -6.02 17.39
C GLN A 66 13.67 -5.53 18.07
N ARG A 67 13.78 -5.07 19.32
CA ARG A 67 12.65 -4.51 20.06
C ARG A 67 12.74 -3.00 20.11
N PHE A 68 11.76 -2.36 19.50
CA PHE A 68 11.53 -0.92 19.60
C PHE A 68 10.05 -0.62 19.31
N ASP A 69 9.61 0.54 19.78
CA ASP A 69 8.24 1.00 19.67
C ASP A 69 7.99 1.79 18.36
N TRP A 70 6.74 2.21 18.18
CA TRP A 70 6.33 3.05 17.06
C TRP A 70 7.14 4.36 16.96
N GLN A 71 7.48 5.00 18.07
CA GLN A 71 8.18 6.29 18.05
C GLN A 71 9.63 6.13 17.54
N GLU A 72 10.31 5.10 18.02
CA GLU A 72 11.65 4.75 17.55
C GLU A 72 11.63 4.30 16.08
N PHE A 73 10.61 3.52 15.66
CA PHE A 73 10.42 3.17 14.25
C PHE A 73 10.37 4.42 13.36
N VAL A 74 9.50 5.38 13.70
CA VAL A 74 9.36 6.61 12.92
C VAL A 74 10.65 7.43 12.91
N THR A 75 11.37 7.46 14.03
CA THR A 75 12.66 8.17 14.13
C THR A 75 13.69 7.57 13.18
N ARG A 76 13.84 6.23 13.17
CA ARG A 76 14.74 5.53 12.25
C ARG A 76 14.35 5.73 10.78
N VAL A 77 13.06 5.66 10.45
CA VAL A 77 12.57 5.87 9.08
C VAL A 77 12.91 7.30 8.62
N SER A 78 12.64 8.31 9.45
CA SER A 78 12.99 9.70 9.18
C SER A 78 14.50 9.88 8.92
N GLU A 79 15.35 9.30 9.78
CA GLU A 79 16.80 9.36 9.62
C GLU A 79 17.29 8.69 8.32
N LEU A 80 16.69 7.56 7.94
CA LEU A 80 17.02 6.82 6.72
C LEU A 80 16.53 7.50 5.42
N GLU A 81 15.43 8.25 5.50
CA GLU A 81 14.96 9.09 4.38
C GLU A 81 15.85 10.34 4.19
N GLY A 82 16.30 10.94 5.30
CA GLY A 82 17.27 12.03 5.38
C GLY A 82 16.67 13.38 5.79
N ASP A 83 17.52 14.42 5.83
CA ASP A 83 17.25 15.75 6.43
C ASP A 83 16.00 16.51 5.95
N LEU A 84 15.37 16.06 4.86
CA LEU A 84 14.18 16.69 4.29
C LEU A 84 12.86 16.06 4.74
N THR A 85 12.91 14.94 5.48
CA THR A 85 11.72 14.23 5.96
C THR A 85 11.66 14.30 7.49
N ASP A 86 10.63 14.96 8.01
CA ASP A 86 10.40 15.01 9.46
C ASP A 86 9.66 13.75 9.98
N PRO A 87 9.65 13.49 11.30
CA PRO A 87 9.00 12.29 11.84
C PRO A 87 7.51 12.16 11.49
N PRO A 88 6.67 13.21 11.55
CA PRO A 88 5.29 13.14 11.07
C PRO A 88 5.15 12.72 9.60
N GLU A 89 6.00 13.26 8.71
CA GLU A 89 6.01 12.90 7.29
C GLU A 89 6.45 11.44 7.08
N ALA A 90 7.52 11.01 7.75
CA ALA A 90 7.99 9.62 7.71
C ALA A 90 6.93 8.62 8.22
N ALA A 91 6.19 8.98 9.27
CA ALA A 91 5.07 8.19 9.76
C ALA A 91 3.97 8.04 8.70
N TYR A 92 3.64 9.13 8.00
CA TYR A 92 2.67 9.11 6.90
C TYR A 92 3.16 8.22 5.74
N HIS A 93 4.42 8.36 5.32
CA HIS A 93 5.03 7.51 4.29
C HIS A 93 4.90 6.02 4.64
N ALA A 94 5.31 5.66 5.86
CA ALA A 94 5.29 4.28 6.31
C ALA A 94 3.88 3.66 6.25
N ARG A 95 2.85 4.41 6.64
CA ARG A 95 1.45 3.94 6.60
C ARG A 95 0.98 3.67 5.18
N ILE A 96 1.29 4.58 4.24
CA ILE A 96 0.91 4.42 2.83
C ILE A 96 1.65 3.24 2.18
N ILE A 97 2.92 3.06 2.51
CA ILE A 97 3.72 1.94 2.01
C ILE A 97 3.16 0.62 2.58
N VAL A 98 2.85 0.56 3.87
CA VAL A 98 2.27 -0.64 4.50
C VAL A 98 0.86 -0.94 3.98
N ASP A 99 0.06 0.07 3.66
CA ASP A 99 -1.22 -0.10 2.97
C ASP A 99 -1.06 -0.72 1.58
N LEU A 100 -0.06 -0.28 0.81
CA LEU A 100 0.22 -0.90 -0.49
C LEU A 100 0.76 -2.33 -0.34
N VAL A 101 1.61 -2.60 0.65
CA VAL A 101 2.05 -3.96 0.98
C VAL A 101 0.85 -4.83 1.31
N ARG A 102 -0.12 -4.34 2.09
CA ARG A 102 -1.36 -5.06 2.42
C ARG A 102 -2.10 -5.55 1.18
N SER A 103 -2.15 -4.78 0.09
CA SER A 103 -2.84 -5.19 -1.14
C SER A 103 -2.10 -6.25 -1.95
N GLU A 104 -0.80 -6.44 -1.71
CA GLU A 104 0.06 -7.32 -2.51
C GLU A 104 0.36 -8.65 -1.82
N VAL A 105 0.13 -8.72 -0.51
CA VAL A 105 0.41 -9.93 0.28
C VAL A 105 -0.89 -10.65 0.66
N PRO A 106 -0.83 -11.98 0.89
CA PRO A 106 -1.95 -12.74 1.45
C PRO A 106 -2.45 -12.15 2.77
N PRO A 107 -3.78 -12.17 3.04
CA PRO A 107 -4.32 -11.66 4.31
C PRO A 107 -3.73 -12.33 5.56
N SER A 108 -3.34 -13.61 5.47
CA SER A 108 -2.69 -14.34 6.56
C SER A 108 -1.35 -13.74 6.95
N ASP A 109 -0.54 -13.37 5.95
CA ASP A 109 0.83 -12.92 6.16
C ASP A 109 0.81 -11.49 6.72
N PHE A 110 -0.15 -10.67 6.27
CA PHE A 110 -0.39 -9.39 6.90
C PHE A 110 -0.93 -9.50 8.33
N GLN A 111 -1.81 -10.47 8.61
CA GLN A 111 -2.26 -10.70 9.99
C GLN A 111 -1.09 -11.12 10.89
N GLN A 112 -0.20 -11.99 10.39
CA GLN A 112 0.99 -12.40 11.10
C GLN A 112 1.91 -11.21 11.42
N LEU A 113 2.04 -10.22 10.52
CA LEU A 113 2.73 -8.96 10.81
C LEU A 113 2.11 -8.24 12.01
N ARG A 114 0.78 -8.07 12.03
CA ARG A 114 0.08 -7.39 13.15
C ARG A 114 0.31 -8.12 14.46
N ASP A 115 0.30 -9.45 14.45
CA ASP A 115 0.54 -10.27 15.63
C ASP A 115 1.97 -10.10 16.22
N GLN A 116 2.93 -9.56 15.45
CA GLN A 116 4.29 -9.25 15.93
C GLN A 116 4.43 -7.85 16.54
N LEU A 117 3.43 -6.99 16.38
CA LEU A 117 3.51 -5.55 16.67
C LEU A 117 2.43 -5.15 17.69
N PRO A 118 2.80 -4.94 18.97
CA PRO A 118 1.84 -4.55 20.00
C PRO A 118 1.14 -3.22 19.66
N GLU A 119 -0.18 -3.26 19.46
CA GLU A 119 -0.92 -2.11 18.91
C GLU A 119 -1.41 -1.10 19.95
N SER A 120 -1.47 -1.48 21.24
CA SER A 120 -2.05 -0.64 22.30
C SER A 120 -1.24 0.64 22.51
N ALA A 121 -1.91 1.77 22.76
CA ALA A 121 -1.23 3.03 23.07
C ALA A 121 -0.34 2.95 24.32
N ASP A 122 -0.67 2.06 25.25
CA ASP A 122 0.10 1.80 26.47
C ASP A 122 1.20 0.74 26.27
N ASP A 123 1.27 0.12 25.08
CA ASP A 123 2.19 -0.98 24.76
C ASP A 123 2.70 -0.84 23.31
N GLU A 124 3.82 -0.13 23.15
CA GLU A 124 4.54 0.14 21.89
C GLU A 124 3.77 0.91 20.77
N ASN A 125 2.45 1.02 20.84
CA ASN A 125 1.59 1.89 20.02
C ASN A 125 1.68 1.64 18.50
N TRP A 126 1.88 0.39 18.08
CA TRP A 126 2.00 0.03 16.65
C TRP A 126 0.69 0.13 15.86
N GLY A 127 -0.47 0.28 16.51
CA GLY A 127 -1.74 0.53 15.82
C GLY A 127 -1.65 1.77 14.91
N LYS A 128 -0.73 2.70 15.22
CA LYS A 128 -0.42 3.86 14.39
C LYS A 128 0.11 3.54 13.00
N LEU A 129 0.74 2.39 12.77
CA LEU A 129 1.20 1.98 11.45
C LEU A 129 0.03 1.58 10.54
N PHE A 130 -1.05 1.06 11.14
CA PHE A 130 -2.16 0.46 10.42
C PHE A 130 -3.36 1.39 10.22
N GLU A 131 -3.30 2.65 10.68
CA GLU A 131 -4.42 3.61 10.61
C GLU A 131 -5.01 3.75 9.19
N VAL A 132 -4.18 3.71 8.14
CA VAL A 132 -4.66 3.76 6.74
C VAL A 132 -5.36 2.47 6.34
N VAL A 133 -4.78 1.32 6.68
CA VAL A 133 -5.39 0.00 6.40
C VAL A 133 -6.74 -0.14 7.11
N ASP A 134 -6.81 0.28 8.37
CA ASP A 134 -8.00 0.18 9.21
C ASP A 134 -9.12 1.15 8.80
N SER A 135 -8.78 2.21 8.06
CA SER A 135 -9.75 3.16 7.51
C SER A 135 -10.28 2.78 6.12
N GLY A 136 -9.93 1.60 5.61
CA GLY A 136 -10.36 1.10 4.29
C GLY A 136 -9.28 1.20 3.21
N GLY A 137 -8.10 1.71 3.56
CA GLY A 137 -6.96 1.90 2.67
C GLY A 137 -6.94 3.27 2.01
N TRP A 138 -5.89 3.54 1.23
CA TRP A 138 -5.65 4.87 0.65
C TRP A 138 -6.81 5.41 -0.22
N GLY A 139 -7.54 4.54 -0.93
CA GLY A 139 -8.68 4.93 -1.78
C GLY A 139 -9.82 5.59 -1.00
N ASP A 140 -10.28 4.94 0.07
CA ASP A 140 -11.35 5.46 0.94
C ASP A 140 -10.90 6.69 1.74
N ALA A 141 -9.61 6.73 2.13
CA ALA A 141 -9.04 7.88 2.82
C ALA A 141 -9.06 9.15 1.94
N GLN A 142 -8.79 9.03 0.63
CA GLN A 142 -8.80 10.15 -0.31
C GLN A 142 -10.23 10.63 -0.60
N GLU A 143 -11.22 9.73 -0.66
CA GLU A 143 -12.64 10.08 -0.79
C GLU A 143 -13.13 10.87 0.45
N ALA A 144 -12.72 10.47 1.65
CA ALA A 144 -13.06 11.18 2.89
C ALA A 144 -12.47 12.60 2.97
N GLN A 145 -11.28 12.82 2.39
CA GLN A 145 -10.61 14.13 2.36
C GLN A 145 -11.14 15.06 1.26
N THR A 146 -11.73 14.52 0.20
CA THR A 146 -12.25 15.30 -0.94
C THR A 146 -13.73 15.65 -0.84
N GLY A 147 -14.45 15.16 0.19
CA GLY A 147 -15.88 15.47 0.36
C GLY A 147 -16.75 14.97 -0.80
N GLY A 148 -16.28 13.98 -1.56
CA GLY A 148 -16.99 13.39 -2.68
C GLY A 148 -17.95 12.32 -2.21
N GLY A 149 -19.26 12.60 -2.21
CA GLY A 149 -20.28 11.56 -2.07
C GLY A 149 -20.19 10.52 -3.21
N PRO A 150 -20.86 9.35 -3.06
CA PRO A 150 -20.73 8.23 -3.98
C PRO A 150 -21.04 8.66 -5.41
N GLN A 151 -20.10 8.46 -6.33
CA GLN A 151 -20.36 8.60 -7.75
C GLN A 151 -21.38 7.53 -8.17
N PRO A 152 -22.53 7.91 -8.78
CA PRO A 152 -23.47 6.94 -9.28
C PRO A 152 -22.79 6.16 -10.41
N GLU A 153 -22.69 4.86 -10.19
CA GLU A 153 -22.32 3.86 -11.17
C GLU A 153 -23.15 4.10 -12.42
N THR A 154 -22.50 4.50 -13.53
CA THR A 154 -23.20 4.73 -14.79
C THR A 154 -23.81 3.41 -15.24
N ALA A 155 -25.13 3.36 -15.11
CA ALA A 155 -25.99 2.27 -15.49
C ALA A 155 -25.71 1.78 -16.92
N THR A 156 -25.63 0.46 -17.02
CA THR A 156 -25.92 -0.39 -18.17
C THR A 156 -26.76 0.30 -19.26
N ARG A 157 -26.23 0.36 -20.48
CA ARG A 157 -27.06 0.34 -21.69
C ARG A 157 -26.78 -0.93 -22.48
N HIS A 158 -27.69 -1.87 -22.23
CA HIS A 158 -28.01 -3.02 -23.04
C HIS A 158 -28.65 -2.47 -24.32
N ASP A 159 -28.06 -2.70 -25.49
CA ASP A 159 -28.75 -2.47 -26.76
C ASP A 159 -28.84 -3.82 -27.48
N SER A 160 -30.02 -4.42 -27.32
CA SER A 160 -30.43 -5.64 -28.00
C SER A 160 -30.96 -5.28 -29.38
N ASP A 161 -30.48 -5.99 -30.38
CA ASP A 161 -31.26 -6.68 -31.41
C ASP A 161 -32.50 -5.95 -31.98
N THR A 162 -32.43 -5.57 -33.26
CA THR A 162 -33.59 -5.68 -34.15
C THR A 162 -33.10 -6.03 -35.54
N ALA A 163 -33.28 -7.31 -35.89
CA ALA A 163 -33.35 -7.78 -37.26
C ALA A 163 -34.63 -7.25 -37.92
N ASP A 164 -34.52 -6.67 -39.12
CA ASP A 164 -35.65 -6.37 -40.00
C ASP A 164 -35.51 -7.24 -41.26
N ASP A 165 -36.28 -8.33 -41.26
CA ASP A 165 -36.58 -9.19 -42.40
C ASP A 165 -38.00 -8.84 -42.86
N GLY A 166 -38.15 -8.45 -44.13
CA GLY A 166 -39.42 -8.05 -44.70
C GLY A 166 -39.40 -7.99 -46.22
N SER A 167 -39.40 -9.16 -46.86
CA SER A 167 -39.77 -9.31 -48.27
C SER A 167 -41.31 -9.23 -48.43
N VAL A 168 -41.79 -8.47 -49.42
CA VAL A 168 -42.94 -8.73 -50.33
C VAL A 168 -43.01 -7.58 -51.34
N ASP A 169 -42.73 -7.80 -52.62
CA ASP A 169 -43.68 -8.20 -53.70
C ASP A 169 -44.75 -7.12 -53.97
N GLU A 170 -44.66 -6.44 -55.13
CA GLU A 170 -45.82 -6.20 -55.99
C GLU A 170 -45.40 -5.71 -57.40
N THR A 171 -46.11 -6.29 -58.36
CA THR A 171 -46.11 -6.27 -59.83
C THR A 171 -46.57 -4.97 -60.51
N GLU A 172 -46.14 -4.79 -61.78
CA GLU A 172 -46.79 -4.12 -62.94
C GLU A 172 -47.19 -2.62 -62.78
N GLU A 173 -47.03 -1.69 -63.74
CA GLU A 173 -46.94 -1.66 -65.21
C GLU A 173 -45.89 -0.63 -65.70
#